data_AF-A0A146KJY4-F1
#
_entry.id   AF-A0A146KJY4-F1
#
_cell.length_a   1.000
_cell.length_b   1.000
_cell.length_c   1.000
_cell.angle_alpha   90.00
_cell.angle_beta   90.00
_cell.angle_gamma   90.00
#
_symmetry.space_group_name_H-M   'P 1'
#
loop_
_entity.id
_entity.type
_entity.pdbx_description
1 polymer ?
#
loop_
_entity_poly.entity_id
_entity_poly.type
_entity_poly.pdbx_seq_one_letter_code
_entity_poly.pdbx_strand_id
1 'polypeptide(L)'
;DDRLLIQLRDQKQEKFWVPRLYVFFWGEDPAVYLKRLQQAKSQRDLTESLLKYQLCIDNMPLNDLIELDENLILQLTEALPITKTHTVYLSQYNFEQHLKQKIPELLNEA
;
A
#
# COMPACT_ATOMS: atom_id res chain seq x y z
N ASP A 1 -9.75 -21.23 29.15
CA ASP A 1 -9.11 -19.94 28.86
C ASP A 1 -8.98 -19.68 27.37
N ASP A 2 -9.94 -18.97 26.78
CA ASP A 2 -9.95 -18.60 25.36
C ASP A 2 -9.06 -17.35 25.11
N ARG A 3 -7.76 -17.51 25.35
CA ARG A 3 -6.75 -16.46 25.19
C ARG A 3 -5.68 -16.91 24.20
N LEU A 4 -5.21 -15.97 23.37
CA LEU A 4 -4.11 -16.20 22.44
C LEU A 4 -2.82 -15.63 23.02
N LEU A 5 -1.73 -16.39 22.93
CA LEU A 5 -0.39 -15.92 23.26
C LEU A 5 0.21 -15.28 22.02
N ILE A 6 0.41 -13.96 22.05
CA ILE A 6 1.00 -13.21 20.95
C ILE A 6 2.37 -12.67 21.33
N GLN A 7 3.19 -12.43 20.31
CA GLN A 7 4.51 -11.82 20.43
C GLN A 7 4.56 -10.65 19.45
N LEU A 8 4.95 -9.48 19.94
CA LEU A 8 5.05 -8.28 19.11
C LEU A 8 6.27 -8.38 18.19
N ARG A 9 6.12 -7.89 16.96
CA ARG A 9 7.21 -7.94 15.96
C ARG A 9 8.46 -7.16 16.39
N ASP A 10 8.23 -6.07 17.13
CA ASP A 10 9.27 -5.15 17.62
C ASP A 10 9.93 -5.65 18.93
N GLN A 11 9.17 -6.35 19.77
CA GLN A 11 9.63 -6.84 21.07
C GLN A 11 9.56 -8.36 21.15
N LYS A 12 10.61 -9.02 20.66
CA LYS A 12 10.66 -10.49 20.61
C LYS A 12 10.78 -11.17 21.98
N GLN A 13 11.15 -10.45 23.03
CA GLN A 13 11.31 -11.07 24.36
C GLN A 13 10.00 -11.15 25.15
N GLU A 14 9.01 -10.31 24.83
CA GLU A 14 7.77 -10.22 25.57
C GLU A 14 6.63 -10.97 24.89
N LYS A 15 5.89 -11.75 25.67
CA LYS A 15 4.70 -12.48 25.23
C LYS A 15 3.49 -12.00 26.02
N PHE A 16 2.41 -11.73 25.31
CA PHE A 16 1.18 -11.20 25.90
C PHE A 16 0.02 -12.17 25.69
N TRP A 17 -0.77 -12.35 26.74
CA TRP A 17 -2.06 -13.04 26.65
C TRP A 17 -3.12 -12.04 26.24
N VAL A 18 -3.74 -12.25 25.09
CA VAL A 18 -4.80 -11.38 24.57
C VAL A 18 -6.11 -12.17 24.50
N PRO A 19 -7.25 -11.60 24.94
CA PRO A 19 -8.54 -12.24 24.80
C PRO A 19 -8.91 -12.42 23.33
N ARG A 20 -9.60 -13.52 23.00
CA ARG A 20 -10.13 -13.72 21.65
C ARG A 20 -11.26 -12.72 21.40
N LEU A 21 -11.13 -11.95 20.33
CA LEU A 21 -12.19 -11.06 19.84
C LEU A 21 -13.15 -11.89 18.98
N TYR A 22 -14.37 -12.11 19.47
CA TYR A 22 -15.44 -12.72 18.71
C TYR A 22 -16.26 -11.61 18.06
N VAL A 23 -16.18 -11.49 16.74
CA VAL A 23 -17.01 -10.55 15.98
C VAL A 23 -18.31 -11.27 15.62
N PHE A 24 -19.44 -10.79 16.16
CA PHE A 24 -20.76 -11.30 15.78
C PHE A 24 -21.19 -10.65 14.47
N PHE A 25 -21.30 -11.47 13.42
CA PHE A 25 -21.84 -11.05 12.13
C PHE A 25 -23.37 -11.14 12.17
N TRP A 26 -24.06 -10.01 12.04
CA TRP A 26 -25.52 -9.97 11.95
C TRP A 26 -25.95 -10.49 10.57
N GLY A 27 -26.14 -11.81 10.46
CA GLY A 27 -26.74 -12.44 9.28
C GLY A 27 -25.88 -12.43 8.02
N GLU A 28 -24.60 -12.05 8.11
CA GLU A 28 -23.66 -12.08 6.99
C GLU A 28 -22.75 -13.32 7.07
N ASP A 29 -22.41 -13.88 5.92
CA ASP A 29 -21.42 -14.95 5.81
C ASP A 29 -20.02 -14.44 6.25
N PRO A 30 -19.39 -15.07 7.27
CA PRO A 30 -18.06 -14.70 7.73
C PRO A 30 -17.01 -14.63 6.62
N ALA A 31 -17.09 -15.50 5.59
CA ALA A 31 -16.15 -15.49 4.48
C ALA A 31 -16.27 -14.23 3.62
N VAL A 32 -17.50 -13.77 3.38
CA VAL A 32 -17.80 -12.54 2.64
C VAL A 32 -17.33 -11.33 3.43
N TYR A 33 -17.61 -11.29 4.73
CA TYR A 33 -17.13 -10.22 5.60
C TYR A 33 -15.60 -10.14 5.61
N LEU A 34 -14.91 -11.27 5.79
CA LEU A 34 -13.44 -11.31 5.82
C LEU A 34 -12.84 -10.81 4.50
N LYS A 35 -13.41 -11.21 3.36
CA LYS A 35 -12.97 -10.72 2.04
C LYS A 35 -13.13 -9.21 1.93
N ARG A 36 -14.27 -8.66 2.37
CA ARG A 36 -14.51 -7.21 2.37
C ARG A 36 -13.56 -6.48 3.31
N LEU A 37 -13.28 -7.03 4.50
CA LEU A 37 -12.33 -6.46 5.45
C LEU A 37 -10.91 -6.42 4.87
N GLN A 38 -10.48 -7.52 4.23
CA GLN A 38 -9.18 -7.57 3.55
C GLN A 38 -9.10 -6.51 2.45
N GLN A 39 -10.15 -6.37 1.63
CA GLN A 39 -10.22 -5.34 0.59
C GLN A 39 -10.16 -3.93 1.19
N ALA A 40 -10.95 -3.65 2.22
CA ALA A 40 -10.96 -2.35 2.90
C ALA A 40 -9.59 -2.01 3.50
N LYS A 41 -8.91 -2.99 4.11
CA LYS A 41 -7.55 -2.83 4.61
C LYS A 41 -6.57 -2.50 3.48
N SER A 42 -6.59 -3.27 2.39
CA SER A 42 -5.71 -3.03 1.24
C SER A 42 -5.96 -1.65 0.60
N GLN A 43 -7.23 -1.26 0.47
CA GLN A 43 -7.60 0.08 -0.03
C GLN A 43 -7.08 1.17 0.90
N ARG A 44 -7.27 1.03 2.21
CA ARG A 44 -6.75 2.00 3.18
C ARG A 44 -5.23 2.13 3.10
N ASP A 45 -4.52 1.00 3.09
CA ASP A 45 -3.05 1.00 3.05
C ASP A 45 -2.53 1.64 1.73
N LEU A 46 -3.23 1.41 0.60
CA LEU A 46 -2.97 2.09 -0.68
C LEU A 46 -3.23 3.60 -0.61
N THR A 47 -4.41 4.00 -0.13
CA THR A 47 -4.80 5.43 -0.03
C THR A 47 -3.88 6.19 0.93
N GLU A 48 -3.52 5.61 2.07
CA GLU A 48 -2.58 6.22 3.01
C GLU A 48 -1.22 6.45 2.35
N SER A 49 -0.75 5.46 1.58
CA SER A 49 0.52 5.59 0.86
C SER A 49 0.43 6.67 -0.21
N LEU A 50 -0.69 6.74 -0.95
CA LEU A 50 -0.94 7.78 -1.95
C LEU A 50 -0.97 9.18 -1.35
N LEU A 51 -1.69 9.35 -0.24
CA LEU A 51 -1.73 10.62 0.48
C LEU A 51 -0.35 11.06 0.94
N LYS A 52 0.45 10.15 1.51
CA LYS A 52 1.83 10.45 1.91
C LYS A 52 2.67 10.87 0.71
N TYR A 53 2.56 10.17 -0.41
CA TYR A 53 3.29 10.53 -1.62
C TYR A 53 2.90 11.95 -2.08
N GLN A 54 1.61 12.22 -2.21
CA GLN A 54 1.14 13.52 -2.68
C GLN A 54 1.52 14.67 -1.72
N LEU A 55 1.43 14.45 -0.41
CA LEU A 55 1.76 15.47 0.58
C LEU A 55 3.27 15.69 0.74
N CYS A 56 4.07 14.63 0.65
CA CYS A 56 5.52 14.71 0.91
C CYS A 56 6.36 14.92 -0.35
N ILE A 57 5.96 14.38 -1.49
CA ILE A 57 6.76 14.39 -2.73
C ILE A 57 6.19 15.43 -3.69
N ASP A 58 4.93 15.31 -4.11
CA ASP A 58 4.37 16.20 -5.14
C ASP A 58 4.27 17.66 -4.65
N ASN A 59 4.00 17.85 -3.36
CA ASN A 59 3.96 19.17 -2.74
C ASN A 59 5.30 19.62 -2.13
N MET A 60 6.41 18.89 -2.39
CA MET A 60 7.72 19.32 -1.92
C MET A 60 8.15 20.58 -2.68
N PRO A 61 8.55 21.66 -1.98
CA PRO A 61 9.05 22.85 -2.65
C PRO A 61 10.37 22.53 -3.36
N LEU A 62 10.40 22.73 -4.68
CA LEU A 62 11.58 22.44 -5.51
C LEU A 62 12.50 23.66 -5.70
N ASN A 63 12.10 24.83 -5.21
CA ASN A 63 12.67 26.13 -5.60
C ASN A 63 14.17 26.32 -5.25
N ASP A 64 14.70 25.56 -4.28
CA ASP A 64 16.09 25.67 -3.81
C ASP A 64 16.86 24.33 -3.87
N LEU A 65 16.40 23.39 -4.70
CA LEU A 65 17.07 22.09 -4.82
C LEU A 65 18.31 22.20 -5.71
N ILE A 66 19.42 21.64 -5.22
CA ILE A 66 20.65 21.47 -5.99
C ILE A 66 20.41 20.32 -6.97
N GLU A 67 20.66 20.55 -8.27
CA GLU A 67 20.64 19.48 -9.26
C GLU A 67 21.64 18.39 -8.89
N LEU A 68 21.16 17.15 -8.84
CA LEU A 68 22.00 16.00 -8.54
C LEU A 68 22.89 15.68 -9.75
N ASP A 69 24.17 15.42 -9.50
CA ASP A 69 25.10 14.96 -10.53
C ASP A 69 24.61 13.65 -11.16
N GLU A 70 24.68 13.55 -12.48
CA GLU A 70 24.24 12.37 -13.25
C GLU A 70 24.95 11.09 -12.78
N ASN A 71 26.22 11.18 -12.37
CA ASN A 71 26.96 10.04 -11.83
C ASN A 71 26.40 9.57 -10.48
N LEU A 72 25.95 10.51 -9.64
CA LEU A 72 25.33 10.20 -8.36
C LEU A 72 23.95 9.56 -8.57
N ILE A 73 23.17 10.03 -9.55
CA ILE A 73 21.88 9.42 -9.93
C ILE A 73 22.08 7.97 -10.35
N LEU A 74 23.10 7.68 -11.17
CA LEU A 74 23.41 6.32 -11.60
C LEU A 74 23.75 5.40 -10.42
N GLN A 75 24.64 5.86 -9.53
CA GLN A 75 25.01 5.11 -8.33
C GLN A 75 23.81 4.85 -7.40
N LEU A 76 22.95 5.84 -7.20
CA LEU A 76 21.73 5.69 -6.40
C LEU A 76 20.77 4.69 -7.05
N THR A 77 20.62 4.72 -8.36
CA THR A 77 19.73 3.80 -9.09
C THR A 77 20.23 2.36 -9.03
N GLU A 78 21.54 2.14 -9.10
CA GLU A 78 22.16 0.82 -8.94
C GLU A 78 22.12 0.32 -7.48
N ALA A 79 22.27 1.22 -6.50
CA ALA A 79 22.26 0.90 -5.09
C ALA A 79 20.85 0.65 -4.54
N LEU A 80 19.81 1.18 -5.17
CA LEU A 80 18.43 0.90 -4.80
C LEU A 80 18.10 -0.55 -5.18
N PRO A 81 17.86 -1.43 -4.20
CA PRO A 81 17.49 -2.80 -4.50
C PRO A 81 16.17 -2.73 -5.27
N ILE A 82 16.14 -3.20 -6.53
CA ILE A 82 14.97 -3.23 -7.42
C ILE A 82 13.74 -3.54 -6.54
N THR A 83 13.00 -2.50 -6.18
CA THR A 83 12.03 -2.62 -5.11
C THR A 83 10.86 -3.39 -5.70
N LYS A 84 10.83 -4.69 -5.43
CA LYS A 84 9.65 -5.54 -5.67
C LYS A 84 8.44 -5.06 -4.88
N THR A 85 8.65 -4.13 -3.95
CA THR A 85 7.62 -3.37 -3.27
C THR A 85 6.86 -2.53 -4.29
N HIS A 86 5.58 -2.85 -4.47
CA HIS A 86 4.59 -2.06 -5.18
C HIS A 86 4.61 -0.62 -4.63
N THR A 87 5.39 0.27 -5.24
CA THR A 87 5.42 1.67 -4.82
C THR A 87 4.16 2.35 -5.32
N VAL A 88 3.72 3.40 -4.63
CA VAL A 88 2.55 4.20 -5.02
C VAL A 88 2.65 4.63 -6.48
N TYR A 89 3.84 5.06 -6.89
CA TYR A 89 4.12 5.48 -8.26
C TYR A 89 3.91 4.36 -9.28
N LEU A 90 4.41 3.15 -9.00
CA LEU A 90 4.15 1.98 -9.86
C LEU A 90 2.66 1.59 -9.86
N SER A 91 1.95 1.75 -8.74
CA SER A 91 0.51 1.46 -8.66
C SER A 91 -0.33 2.47 -9.43
N GLN A 92 -0.01 3.76 -9.36
CA GLN A 92 -0.66 4.83 -10.12
C GLN A 92 -0.36 4.70 -11.60
N TYR A 93 0.90 4.49 -11.97
CA TYR A 93 1.28 4.25 -13.36
C TYR A 93 0.54 3.05 -13.94
N ASN A 94 0.53 1.90 -13.26
CA ASN A 94 -0.20 0.72 -13.73
C ASN A 94 -1.71 0.95 -13.82
N PHE A 95 -2.29 1.70 -12.88
CA PHE A 95 -3.71 2.07 -12.90
C PHE A 95 -4.05 2.99 -14.08
N GLU A 96 -3.25 4.03 -14.32
CA GLU A 96 -3.43 4.94 -15.45
C GLU A 96 -3.25 4.22 -16.80
N GLN A 97 -2.25 3.35 -16.93
CA GLN A 97 -2.07 2.55 -18.15
C GLN A 97 -3.25 1.59 -18.37
N HIS A 98 -3.74 0.94 -17.31
CA HIS A 98 -4.92 0.09 -17.39
C HIS A 98 -6.18 0.88 -17.80
N LEU A 99 -6.38 2.10 -17.27
CA LEU A 99 -7.48 2.95 -17.71
C LEU A 99 -7.33 3.38 -19.18
N LYS A 100 -6.12 3.75 -19.61
CA LYS A 100 -5.83 4.13 -21.00
C LYS A 100 -6.04 2.99 -21.99
N GLN A 101 -5.82 1.73 -21.57
CA GLN A 101 -6.10 0.54 -22.38
C GLN A 101 -7.58 0.23 -22.47
N LYS A 102 -8.34 0.44 -21.39
CA LYS A 102 -9.76 0.09 -21.31
C LYS A 102 -10.70 1.10 -21.97
N ILE A 103 -10.32 2.38 -22.01
CA ILE A 103 -11.09 3.44 -22.68
C ILE A 103 -11.31 3.16 -24.19
N PRO A 104 -10.30 2.75 -24.98
CA PRO A 104 -10.51 2.40 -26.39
C PRO A 104 -11.31 1.10 -26.60
N GLU A 105 -11.26 0.14 -25.68
CA GLU A 105 -12.11 -1.06 -25.73
C GLU A 105 -13.59 -0.70 -25.60
N LEU A 106 -13.93 0.22 -24.68
CA LEU A 106 -15.29 0.70 -24.46
C LEU A 106 -15.83 1.60 -25.57
N LEU A 107 -14.96 2.25 -26.34
CA LEU A 107 -15.33 3.08 -27.50
C LEU A 107 -15.57 2.26 -28.78
N ASN A 108 -15.06 1.03 -28.85
CA ASN A 108 -15.24 0.13 -30.00
C ASN A 108 -16.46 -0.79 -29.86
N GLU A 109 -17.10 -0.84 -28.67
CA GLU A 109 -18.31 -1.61 -28.38
C GLU A 109 -19.61 -0.78 -28.42
N ALA A 110 -19.53 0.53 -28.71
CA ALA A 110 -20.64 1.48 -28.83
C ALA A 110 -20.87 1.92 -30.28
#